data_AF-F8PPP4-F1
#
_entry.id   AF-F8PPP4-F1
#
_cell.length_a   1.000
_cell.length_b   1.000
_cell.length_c   1.000
_cell.angle_alpha   90.00
_cell.angle_beta   90.00
_cell.angle_gamma   90.00
#
_symmetry.space_group_name_H-M   'P 1'
#
loop_
_entity.id
_entity.type
_entity.pdbx_description
1 polymer ?
#
loop_
_entity_poly.entity_id
_entity_poly.type
_entity_poly.pdbx_seq_one_letter_code
_entity_poly.pdbx_strand_id
1 'polypeptide(L)'
;MGKWTVGYHDEVLRAKMKSLVSGAIKRSKLENAEPWISYDTFVEELDSGDSFTTSIIDILVKELAERHFRHNEADRGLIADRTALSLKRLSNPVRVYGARSDWRGVVGRRGVDLTEYLSAPPDQDEMDEDDEDVNVSYEPANGGILEGARINSELHPVGRVSQTRIL
;
A
#
# COMPACT_ATOMS: atom_id res chain seq x y z
N MET A 1 40.66 13.45 -4.79
CA MET A 1 40.24 14.68 -4.11
C MET A 1 39.59 14.30 -2.78
N GLY A 2 39.90 15.01 -1.69
CA GLY A 2 39.51 14.61 -0.32
C GLY A 2 38.02 14.79 -0.01
N LYS A 3 37.53 14.11 1.04
CA LYS A 3 36.13 14.09 1.50
C LYS A 3 35.55 15.44 1.99
N TRP A 4 36.26 16.54 1.76
CA TRP A 4 36.01 17.87 2.31
C TRP A 4 35.79 18.95 1.24
N THR A 5 35.76 18.58 -0.04
CA THR A 5 35.45 19.55 -1.10
C THR A 5 33.94 19.73 -1.22
N VAL A 6 33.50 20.95 -1.57
CA VAL A 6 32.07 21.28 -1.76
C VAL A 6 31.40 20.31 -2.74
N GLY A 7 32.10 19.86 -3.78
CA GLY A 7 31.57 18.89 -4.75
C GLY A 7 31.70 17.40 -4.37
N TYR A 8 32.29 17.06 -3.22
CA TYR A 8 32.45 15.65 -2.83
C TYR A 8 31.09 14.96 -2.60
N HIS A 9 30.19 15.63 -1.88
CA HIS A 9 28.86 15.07 -1.60
C HIS A 9 28.01 14.94 -2.86
N ASP A 10 28.12 15.89 -3.79
CA ASP A 10 27.44 15.85 -5.09
C ASP A 10 27.95 14.69 -5.94
N GLU A 11 29.26 14.47 -5.99
CA GLU A 11 29.85 13.35 -6.73
C GLU A 11 29.42 12.01 -6.11
N VAL A 12 29.41 11.92 -4.78
CA VAL A 12 28.94 10.72 -4.06
C VAL A 12 27.45 10.49 -4.33
N LEU A 13 26.61 11.53 -4.31
CA LEU A 13 25.19 11.43 -4.62
C LEU A 13 24.97 10.98 -6.07
N ARG A 14 25.67 11.59 -7.02
CA ARG A 14 25.63 11.22 -8.45
C ARG A 14 25.99 9.76 -8.66
N ALA A 15 27.07 9.29 -8.04
CA ALA A 15 27.50 7.89 -8.13
C ALA A 15 26.46 6.94 -7.53
N LYS A 16 25.89 7.28 -6.36
CA LYS A 16 24.84 6.48 -5.71
C LYS A 16 23.57 6.39 -6.55
N MET A 17 23.06 7.52 -7.04
CA MET A 17 21.86 7.56 -7.88
C MET A 17 22.07 6.77 -9.17
N LYS A 18 23.21 6.96 -9.84
CA LYS A 18 23.56 6.18 -11.04
C LYS A 18 23.53 4.67 -10.75
N SER A 19 24.11 4.24 -9.63
CA SER A 19 24.15 2.83 -9.23
C SER A 19 22.73 2.28 -8.95
N LEU A 20 21.89 3.02 -8.23
CA LEU A 20 20.52 2.63 -7.92
C LEU A 20 19.68 2.45 -9.18
N VAL A 21 19.69 3.45 -10.07
CA VAL A 21 18.94 3.42 -11.34
C VAL A 21 19.43 2.29 -12.24
N SER A 22 20.75 2.17 -12.42
CA SER A 22 21.33 1.09 -13.23
C SER A 22 20.97 -0.29 -12.68
N GLY A 23 20.96 -0.45 -11.36
CA GLY A 23 20.54 -1.69 -10.71
C GLY A 23 19.06 -2.00 -10.91
N ALA A 24 18.18 -1.00 -10.79
CA ALA A 24 16.75 -1.16 -11.01
C ALA A 24 16.43 -1.57 -12.46
N ILE A 25 17.06 -0.93 -13.45
CA ILE A 25 16.90 -1.27 -14.87
C ILE A 25 17.39 -2.70 -15.14
N LYS A 26 18.54 -3.10 -14.59
CA LYS A 26 19.05 -4.47 -14.73
C LYS A 26 18.09 -5.50 -14.14
N ARG A 27 17.50 -5.23 -12.97
CA ARG A 27 16.51 -6.11 -12.34
C ARG A 27 15.24 -6.22 -13.17
N SER A 28 14.66 -5.10 -13.61
CA SER A 28 13.48 -5.09 -14.49
C SER A 28 13.71 -5.91 -15.77
N LYS A 29 14.89 -5.80 -16.39
CA LYS A 29 15.27 -6.63 -17.55
C LYS A 29 15.36 -8.11 -17.22
N LEU A 30 15.95 -8.47 -16.08
CA LEU A 30 16.08 -9.87 -15.66
C LEU A 30 14.73 -10.50 -15.31
N GLU A 31 13.83 -9.72 -14.73
CA GLU A 31 12.47 -10.11 -14.37
C GLU A 31 11.53 -10.19 -15.58
N ASN A 32 11.98 -9.78 -16.78
CA ASN A 32 11.15 -9.56 -17.97
C ASN A 32 9.91 -8.69 -17.67
N ALA A 33 10.06 -7.73 -16.75
CA ALA A 33 9.01 -6.80 -16.39
C ALA A 33 8.89 -5.72 -17.47
N GLU A 34 7.93 -5.89 -18.38
CA GLU A 34 7.56 -4.86 -19.36
C GLU A 34 6.63 -3.81 -18.72
N PRO A 35 6.78 -2.52 -19.04
CA PRO A 35 7.79 -1.92 -19.93
C PRO A 35 9.14 -1.69 -19.22
N TRP A 36 10.24 -1.77 -19.97
CA TRP A 36 11.58 -1.41 -19.49
C TRP A 36 12.13 -0.20 -20.26
N ILE A 37 12.98 0.58 -19.59
CA ILE A 37 13.61 1.81 -20.12
C ILE A 37 15.14 1.69 -20.10
N SER A 38 15.82 2.41 -21.00
CA SER A 38 17.28 2.52 -20.98
C SER A 38 17.73 3.53 -19.91
N TYR A 39 19.00 3.47 -19.49
CA TYR A 39 19.53 4.46 -18.53
C TYR A 39 19.53 5.86 -19.12
N ASP A 40 19.93 6.00 -20.38
CA ASP A 40 20.04 7.30 -21.05
C ASP A 40 18.66 7.94 -21.22
N THR A 41 17.69 7.17 -21.70
CA THR A 41 16.29 7.61 -21.81
C THR A 41 15.71 7.99 -20.45
N PHE A 42 15.98 7.21 -19.39
CA PHE A 42 15.56 7.59 -18.04
C PHE A 42 16.12 8.94 -17.62
N VAL A 43 17.40 9.22 -17.88
CA VAL A 43 18.01 10.52 -17.52
C VAL A 43 17.43 11.67 -18.34
N GLU A 44 17.16 11.44 -19.62
CA GLU A 44 16.59 12.44 -20.52
C GLU A 44 15.13 12.79 -20.16
N GLU A 45 14.35 11.79 -19.75
CA GLU A 45 12.92 11.94 -19.48
C GLU A 45 12.59 12.22 -17.99
N LEU A 46 13.56 12.08 -17.07
CA LEU A 46 13.34 12.32 -15.65
C LEU A 46 13.04 13.80 -15.38
N ASP A 47 11.76 14.10 -15.14
CA ASP A 47 11.31 15.44 -14.80
C ASP A 47 11.43 15.74 -13.30
N SER A 48 12.33 16.66 -12.96
CA SER A 48 12.48 17.16 -11.59
C SER A 48 11.28 17.98 -11.08
N GLY A 49 10.41 18.46 -11.98
CA GLY A 49 9.18 19.18 -11.66
C GLY A 49 7.95 18.28 -11.49
N ASP A 50 8.06 16.99 -11.82
CA ASP A 50 6.94 16.06 -11.69
C ASP A 50 6.55 15.85 -10.21
N SER A 51 5.25 15.96 -9.93
CA SER A 51 4.68 15.83 -8.58
C SER A 51 4.89 14.45 -7.96
N PHE A 52 4.92 13.39 -8.77
CA PHE A 52 5.15 12.05 -8.29
C PHE A 52 6.62 11.86 -7.91
N THR A 53 7.54 12.22 -8.80
CA THR A 53 8.99 12.16 -8.57
C THR A 53 9.41 12.95 -7.33
N THR A 54 8.96 14.21 -7.22
CA THR A 54 9.24 15.07 -6.07
C THR A 54 8.71 14.47 -4.75
N SER A 55 7.52 13.89 -4.75
CA SER A 55 6.94 13.24 -3.57
C SER A 55 7.72 12.01 -3.13
N ILE A 56 8.21 11.18 -4.07
CA ILE A 56 9.04 10.00 -3.74
C ILE A 56 10.35 10.44 -3.08
N ILE A 57 10.99 11.48 -3.61
CA ILE A 57 12.24 12.02 -3.04
C ILE A 57 11.99 12.62 -1.64
N ASP A 58 10.90 13.37 -1.45
CA ASP A 58 10.55 13.94 -0.14
C ASP A 58 10.32 12.86 0.92
N ILE A 59 9.57 11.80 0.57
CA ILE A 59 9.36 10.64 1.45
C ILE A 59 10.70 9.98 1.82
N LEU A 60 11.58 9.79 0.84
CA LEU A 60 12.91 9.20 1.07
C LEU A 60 13.74 10.02 2.05
N VAL A 61 13.79 11.35 1.87
CA VAL A 61 14.57 12.26 2.74
C VAL A 61 14.02 12.23 4.16
N LYS A 62 12.69 12.30 4.34
CA LYS A 62 12.04 12.25 5.65
C LYS A 62 12.27 10.92 6.37
N GLU A 63 12.19 9.81 5.65
CA GLU A 63 12.46 8.48 6.21
C GLU A 63 13.92 8.33 6.63
N LEU A 64 14.88 8.75 5.79
CA LEU A 64 16.31 8.68 6.12
C LEU A 64 16.66 9.56 7.34
N ALA A 65 16.07 10.75 7.42
CA ALA A 65 16.22 11.61 8.59
C ALA A 65 15.72 10.92 9.85
N GLU A 66 14.55 10.26 9.79
CA GLU A 66 14.01 9.54 10.93
C GLU A 66 14.87 8.36 11.38
N ARG A 67 15.34 7.55 10.42
CA ARG A 67 16.23 6.40 10.69
C ARG A 67 17.50 6.83 11.42
N HIS A 68 18.02 8.01 11.11
CA HIS A 68 19.19 8.57 11.77
C HIS A 68 18.95 8.81 13.28
N PHE A 69 17.73 9.15 13.67
CA PHE A 69 17.37 9.40 15.08
C PHE A 69 16.86 8.17 15.84
N ARG A 70 16.75 7.00 15.19
CA ARG A 70 16.37 5.76 15.90
C ARG A 70 17.50 5.30 16.82
N HIS A 71 17.15 5.06 18.08
CA HIS A 71 18.08 4.58 19.11
C HIS A 71 18.51 3.12 18.91
N ASN A 72 17.59 2.28 18.43
CA ASN A 72 17.85 0.87 18.19
C ASN A 72 18.31 0.63 16.73
N GLU A 73 19.40 -0.09 16.55
CA GLU A 73 19.94 -0.40 15.23
C GLU A 73 19.06 -1.37 14.45
N ALA A 74 18.38 -2.30 15.14
CA ALA A 74 17.46 -3.25 14.52
C ALA A 74 16.31 -2.53 13.80
N ASP A 75 15.87 -1.40 14.34
CA ASP A 75 14.74 -0.64 13.81
C ASP A 75 15.13 0.19 12.57
N ARG A 76 16.43 0.41 12.30
CA ARG A 76 16.89 1.20 11.13
C ARG A 76 16.58 0.54 9.79
N GLY A 77 16.32 -0.77 9.79
CA GLY A 77 15.88 -1.51 8.59
C GLY A 77 14.40 -1.28 8.23
N LEU A 78 13.58 -0.93 9.22
CA LEU A 78 12.13 -0.75 9.05
C LEU A 78 11.80 0.61 8.42
N ILE A 79 10.62 0.75 7.82
CA ILE A 79 10.08 2.08 7.45
C ILE A 79 9.21 2.61 8.58
N ALA A 80 9.14 3.93 8.74
CA ALA A 80 8.25 4.54 9.72
C ALA A 80 6.77 4.43 9.30
N ASP A 81 5.87 4.44 10.27
CA ASP A 81 4.42 4.41 10.01
C ASP A 81 3.96 5.57 9.11
N ARG A 82 4.50 6.77 9.35
CA ARG A 82 4.22 7.96 8.51
C ARG A 82 4.69 7.78 7.07
N THR A 83 5.80 7.08 6.87
CA THR A 83 6.36 6.76 5.55
C THR A 83 5.44 5.76 4.84
N ALA A 84 5.02 4.71 5.54
CA ALA A 84 4.06 3.73 5.00
C ALA A 84 2.72 4.37 4.61
N LEU A 85 2.18 5.26 5.45
CA LEU A 85 0.96 6.02 5.14
C LEU A 85 1.13 6.94 3.93
N SER A 86 2.28 7.60 3.80
CA SER A 86 2.57 8.48 2.67
C SER A 86 2.68 7.70 1.36
N LEU A 87 3.35 6.54 1.38
CA LEU A 87 3.42 5.64 0.23
C LEU A 87 2.03 5.12 -0.17
N LYS A 88 1.19 4.73 0.80
CA LYS A 88 -0.19 4.30 0.55
C LYS A 88 -1.05 5.40 -0.10
N ARG A 89 -0.82 6.66 0.27
CA ARG A 89 -1.49 7.82 -0.35
C ARG A 89 -1.03 8.05 -1.78
N LEU A 90 0.27 7.89 -2.05
CA LEU A 90 0.82 7.98 -3.41
C LEU A 90 0.30 6.86 -4.32
N SER A 91 0.11 5.65 -3.79
CA SER A 91 -0.45 4.52 -4.52
C SER A 91 -1.99 4.55 -4.62
N ASN A 92 -2.66 5.64 -4.24
CA ASN A 92 -4.12 5.71 -4.28
C ASN A 92 -4.61 5.52 -5.73
N PRO A 93 -5.52 4.56 -6.00
CA PRO A 93 -6.00 4.23 -7.35
C PRO A 93 -6.50 5.42 -8.18
N VAL A 94 -7.00 6.49 -7.54
CA VAL A 94 -7.43 7.72 -8.23
C VAL A 94 -6.28 8.39 -8.99
N ARG A 95 -5.04 8.17 -8.54
CA ARG A 95 -3.81 8.74 -9.08
C ARG A 95 -2.96 7.73 -9.86
N VAL A 96 -3.42 6.48 -9.97
CA VAL A 96 -2.72 5.42 -10.70
C VAL A 96 -3.19 5.44 -12.14
N TYR A 97 -2.24 5.50 -13.07
CA TYR A 97 -2.51 5.29 -14.49
C TYR A 97 -2.89 3.83 -14.70
N GLY A 98 -4.20 3.58 -14.73
CA GLY A 98 -4.81 2.29 -15.00
C GLY A 98 -6.17 2.57 -15.58
N ALA A 99 -6.53 1.82 -16.61
CA ALA A 99 -7.76 1.96 -17.38
C ALA A 99 -8.89 2.46 -16.46
N ARG A 100 -9.35 3.70 -16.69
CA ARG A 100 -10.64 4.14 -16.17
C ARG A 100 -11.58 3.04 -16.54
N SER A 101 -11.95 2.22 -15.57
CA SER A 101 -12.64 1.01 -15.89
C SER A 101 -13.89 1.42 -16.65
N ASP A 102 -14.04 0.91 -17.87
CA ASP A 102 -15.24 1.08 -18.69
C ASP A 102 -16.46 0.37 -18.07
N TRP A 103 -16.53 0.26 -16.74
CA TRP A 103 -17.72 -0.06 -15.95
C TRP A 103 -18.77 1.08 -15.99
N ARG A 104 -18.74 1.95 -17.01
CA ARG A 104 -19.92 2.73 -17.46
C ARG A 104 -20.82 1.90 -18.38
N GLY A 105 -20.98 0.62 -18.10
CA GLY A 105 -21.94 -0.25 -18.74
C GLY A 105 -22.08 -1.53 -17.93
N VAL A 106 -23.31 -1.85 -17.54
CA VAL A 106 -23.68 -3.16 -16.95
C VAL A 106 -23.39 -3.36 -15.45
N VAL A 107 -23.74 -2.40 -14.58
CA VAL A 107 -24.39 -2.74 -13.29
C VAL A 107 -25.50 -1.74 -13.06
N GLY A 108 -26.73 -2.24 -13.03
CA GLY A 108 -27.96 -1.47 -13.12
C GLY A 108 -28.07 -0.38 -12.05
N ARG A 109 -28.24 0.85 -12.52
CA ARG A 109 -29.14 1.78 -11.85
C ARG A 109 -30.53 1.16 -11.87
N ARG A 110 -30.87 0.35 -10.86
CA ARG A 110 -32.27 0.33 -10.42
C ARG A 110 -32.53 1.78 -9.99
N GLY A 111 -33.26 2.51 -10.82
CA GLY A 111 -33.79 3.80 -10.42
C GLY A 111 -34.56 3.56 -9.13
N VAL A 112 -34.13 4.21 -8.06
CA VAL A 112 -34.96 4.33 -6.88
C VAL A 112 -36.15 5.15 -7.35
N ASP A 113 -37.31 4.50 -7.43
CA ASP A 113 -38.53 5.14 -7.86
C ASP A 113 -38.94 6.14 -6.76
N LEU A 114 -38.59 7.41 -6.95
CA LEU A 114 -38.90 8.50 -6.01
C LEU A 114 -40.41 8.66 -5.80
N THR A 115 -41.24 8.07 -6.65
CA THR A 115 -42.69 8.07 -6.53
C THR A 115 -43.18 7.21 -5.36
N GLU A 116 -42.41 6.19 -4.94
CA GLU A 116 -42.73 5.33 -3.79
C GLU A 116 -42.33 5.99 -2.46
N TYR A 117 -41.33 6.88 -2.47
CA TYR A 117 -40.92 7.65 -1.28
C TYR A 117 -41.90 8.80 -0.97
N LEU A 118 -42.57 9.35 -1.99
CA LEU A 118 -43.53 10.46 -1.81
C LEU A 118 -44.94 10.00 -1.41
N SER A 119 -45.24 8.69 -1.51
CA SER A 119 -46.52 8.11 -1.11
C SER A 119 -46.50 7.49 0.30
N ALA A 120 -45.32 7.42 0.94
CA ALA A 120 -45.18 6.99 2.31
C ALA A 120 -45.67 8.11 3.27
N PRO A 121 -46.62 7.83 4.19
CA PRO A 121 -46.98 8.77 5.25
C PRO A 121 -45.74 9.07 6.12
N PRO A 122 -45.53 10.32 6.58
CA PRO A 122 -44.42 10.62 7.44
C PRO A 122 -44.62 9.94 8.79
N ASP A 123 -43.76 8.98 9.12
CA ASP A 123 -43.63 8.48 10.48
C ASP A 123 -43.16 9.63 11.37
N GLN A 124 -44.00 9.98 12.34
CA GLN A 124 -43.73 10.97 13.37
C GLN A 124 -42.97 10.28 14.49
N ASP A 125 -41.64 10.34 14.47
CA ASP A 125 -40.85 9.98 15.66
C ASP A 125 -39.68 10.96 15.82
N GLU A 126 -39.99 11.95 16.67
CA GLU A 126 -39.18 12.55 17.74
C GLU A 126 -37.72 12.94 17.44
N MET A 127 -37.51 14.26 17.39
CA MET A 127 -36.22 14.90 17.62
C MET A 127 -35.83 14.68 19.08
N ASP A 128 -34.79 13.90 19.33
CA ASP A 128 -34.06 13.94 20.59
C ASP A 128 -32.61 14.39 20.35
N GLU A 129 -32.19 15.23 21.27
CA GLU A 129 -31.19 16.28 21.18
C GLU A 129 -29.75 15.77 21.24
N ASP A 130 -28.84 16.67 20.84
CA ASP A 130 -27.38 16.57 20.98
C ASP A 130 -26.94 15.91 22.28
N ASP A 131 -25.98 14.98 22.19
CA ASP A 131 -24.92 14.87 23.20
C ASP A 131 -23.67 14.22 22.59
N GLU A 132 -22.64 15.04 22.44
CA GLU A 132 -21.26 14.66 22.19
C GLU A 132 -20.72 13.87 23.40
N ASP A 133 -20.31 12.61 23.22
CA ASP A 133 -19.17 11.99 23.92
C ASP A 133 -19.06 10.48 23.59
N VAL A 134 -18.34 10.14 22.51
CA VAL A 134 -18.01 8.73 22.22
C VAL A 134 -16.69 8.35 22.92
N ASN A 135 -16.82 7.99 24.19
CA ASN A 135 -15.83 7.25 24.97
C ASN A 135 -15.89 5.76 24.58
N VAL A 136 -14.98 5.30 23.71
CA VAL A 136 -14.89 3.88 23.32
C VAL A 136 -14.14 3.11 24.40
N SER A 137 -14.87 2.51 25.34
CA SER A 137 -14.37 1.51 26.28
C SER A 137 -14.74 0.10 25.82
N TYR A 138 -13.79 -0.83 26.01
CA TYR A 138 -13.77 -2.21 25.56
C TYR A 138 -14.93 -3.07 26.14
N GLU A 139 -15.57 -3.86 25.25
CA GLU A 139 -16.13 -5.24 25.32
C GLU A 139 -16.59 -5.90 26.66
N PRO A 140 -17.31 -7.07 26.66
CA PRO A 140 -17.97 -7.83 25.58
C PRO A 140 -19.39 -8.35 25.93
N ALA A 141 -20.21 -8.74 24.94
CA ALA A 141 -21.06 -9.94 25.01
C ALA A 141 -21.88 -10.17 23.71
N ASN A 142 -21.55 -11.27 23.03
CA ASN A 142 -22.43 -12.23 22.34
C ASN A 142 -23.74 -11.78 21.68
N GLY A 143 -23.82 -12.05 20.36
CA GLY A 143 -25.02 -12.67 19.78
C GLY A 143 -25.38 -12.20 18.37
N GLY A 144 -24.79 -12.81 17.34
CA GLY A 144 -25.22 -12.56 15.95
C GLY A 144 -24.34 -13.25 14.93
N ILE A 145 -24.59 -14.55 14.73
CA ILE A 145 -23.94 -15.41 13.75
C ILE A 145 -24.18 -14.85 12.34
N LEU A 146 -23.11 -14.49 11.62
CA LEU A 146 -23.10 -14.59 10.16
C LEU A 146 -21.94 -15.47 9.72
N GLU A 147 -22.35 -16.63 9.27
CA GLU A 147 -21.62 -17.81 8.84
C GLU A 147 -20.77 -17.54 7.59
N GLY A 148 -19.48 -17.93 7.64
CA GLY A 148 -18.59 -17.80 6.49
C GLY A 148 -17.09 -17.96 6.75
N ALA A 149 -16.67 -18.76 7.73
CA ALA A 149 -15.25 -19.08 7.95
C ALA A 149 -14.92 -20.45 7.35
N ARG A 150 -14.13 -20.48 6.27
CA ARG A 150 -13.50 -21.73 5.78
C ARG A 150 -12.28 -22.03 6.65
N ILE A 151 -12.52 -22.77 7.72
CA ILE A 151 -11.50 -23.39 8.57
C ILE A 151 -11.02 -24.67 7.88
N ASN A 152 -9.81 -24.65 7.32
CA ASN A 152 -9.10 -25.88 6.94
C ASN A 152 -8.41 -26.43 8.19
N SER A 153 -9.03 -27.42 8.81
CA SER A 153 -8.47 -28.12 9.96
C SER A 153 -8.73 -29.62 9.84
N GLU A 154 -7.81 -30.33 9.19
CA GLU A 154 -7.57 -31.77 9.39
C GLU A 154 -6.04 -31.94 9.42
N LEU A 155 -5.37 -31.88 10.58
CA LEU A 155 -5.23 -32.90 11.62
C LEU A 155 -4.79 -34.29 11.08
N HIS A 156 -3.47 -34.54 11.07
CA HIS A 156 -2.89 -35.89 11.11
C HIS A 156 -3.09 -36.48 12.52
N PRO A 157 -3.54 -37.73 12.64
CA PRO A 157 -2.64 -38.85 12.96
C PRO A 157 -3.08 -40.15 12.23
N VAL A 158 -2.30 -41.21 12.06
CA VAL A 158 -1.93 -42.24 13.06
C VAL A 158 -0.99 -43.21 12.34
N GLY A 159 0.10 -43.63 12.99
CA GLY A 159 0.94 -44.72 12.50
C GLY A 159 0.37 -46.12 12.84
N ARG A 160 0.63 -47.11 11.98
CA ARG A 160 1.08 -48.44 12.42
C ARG A 160 1.69 -49.26 11.27
N VAL A 161 2.68 -50.02 11.69
CA VAL A 161 3.62 -50.87 10.96
C VAL A 161 2.96 -52.14 10.44
N SER A 162 3.37 -52.62 9.27
CA SER A 162 3.64 -54.05 9.03
C SER A 162 4.51 -54.26 7.79
N GLN A 163 5.61 -54.97 8.02
CA GLN A 163 6.56 -55.49 7.04
C GLN A 163 5.89 -56.45 6.06
N THR A 164 6.33 -56.46 4.79
CA THR A 164 6.86 -57.69 4.20
C THR A 164 7.84 -57.40 3.06
N ARG A 165 9.04 -57.94 3.23
CA ARG A 165 10.07 -58.22 2.22
C ARG A 165 9.48 -59.13 1.13
N ILE A 166 10.01 -59.11 -0.10
CA ILE A 166 10.51 -60.29 -0.84
C ILE A 166 10.98 -59.86 -2.24
N LEU A 167 12.29 -60.09 -2.43
CA LEU A 167 13.11 -60.33 -3.63
C LEU A 167 12.96 -59.42 -4.85
#